data_AF-A0A9P6T6E5-F1
#
_entry.id   AF-A0A9P6T6E5-F1
#
_cell.length_a   1.000
_cell.length_b   1.000
_cell.length_c   1.000
_cell.angle_alpha   90.00
_cell.angle_beta   90.00
_cell.angle_gamma   90.00
#
_symmetry.space_group_name_H-M   'P 1'
#
loop_
_entity.id
_entity.type
_entity.pdbx_description
1 polymer ?
#
loop_
_entity_poly.entity_id
_entity_poly.type
_entity_poly.pdbx_seq_one_letter_code
_entity_poly.pdbx_strand_id
1 'polypeptide(L)'
;MEGDNIEKHIDILLFYHNCLNSLITKDNPLTPNAILTMALFISLPSDWTLVVNNLMQCNNISSAKVIRALQNKSTRQKSSHLHTKDFASASKATMTTSDKKRCTFCK
;
A
#
# COMPACT_ATOMS: atom_id res chain seq x y z
N MET A 1 32.50 3.51 7.62
CA MET A 1 31.99 2.18 7.25
C MET A 1 32.10 1.33 8.50
N GLU A 2 31.02 1.26 9.25
CA GLU A 2 30.91 0.36 10.40
C GLU A 2 30.92 -1.05 9.80
N GLY A 3 32.07 -1.71 9.83
CA GLY A 3 32.20 -3.08 9.36
C GLY A 3 31.22 -3.92 10.16
N ASP A 4 30.26 -4.51 9.46
CA ASP A 4 29.28 -5.45 10.00
C ASP A 4 29.96 -6.38 11.00
N ASN A 5 29.59 -6.24 12.28
CA ASN A 5 29.96 -7.24 13.26
C ASN A 5 29.15 -8.50 12.90
N ILE A 6 29.77 -9.34 12.06
CA ILE A 6 29.21 -10.58 11.54
C ILE A 6 28.71 -11.48 12.67
N GLU A 7 29.35 -11.46 13.84
CA GLU A 7 28.93 -12.22 15.02
C GLU A 7 27.58 -11.72 15.54
N LYS A 8 27.40 -10.39 15.68
CA LYS A 8 26.10 -9.80 16.02
C LYS A 8 25.02 -10.14 14.99
N HIS A 9 25.39 -10.18 13.70
CA HIS A 9 24.45 -10.56 12.65
C HIS A 9 24.03 -12.03 12.78
N ILE A 10 24.98 -12.93 13.05
CA ILE A 10 24.71 -14.36 13.30
C ILE A 10 23.80 -14.54 14.51
N ASP A 11 24.05 -13.81 15.61
CA ASP A 11 23.20 -13.87 16.81
C ASP A 11 21.75 -13.46 16.52
N ILE A 12 21.56 -12.41 15.71
CA ILE A 12 20.24 -11.96 15.26
C ILE A 12 19.55 -13.04 14.42
N LEU A 13 20.28 -13.68 13.50
CA LEU A 13 19.73 -14.77 12.69
C LEU A 13 19.34 -15.99 13.54
N LEU A 14 20.16 -16.35 14.53
CA LEU A 14 19.85 -17.42 15.48
C LEU A 14 18.62 -17.09 16.32
N PHE A 15 18.47 -15.85 16.77
CA PHE A 15 17.27 -15.37 17.45
C PHE A 15 16.03 -15.55 16.58
N TYR A 16 16.06 -15.09 15.32
CA TYR A 16 14.93 -15.26 14.40
C TYR A 16 14.61 -16.73 14.11
N HIS A 17 15.63 -17.58 13.95
CA HIS A 17 15.44 -19.01 13.78
C HIS A 17 14.72 -19.65 14.98
N ASN A 18 15.10 -19.28 16.21
CA ASN A 18 14.44 -19.78 17.41
C ASN A 18 13.00 -19.29 17.53
N CYS A 19 12.74 -18.02 17.19
CA CYS A 19 11.38 -17.50 17.14
C CYS A 19 10.52 -18.23 16.09
N LEU A 20 11.05 -18.48 14.90
CA LEU A 20 10.36 -19.23 13.85
C LEU A 20 10.04 -20.65 14.29
N ASN A 21 10.98 -21.35 14.93
CA ASN A 21 10.74 -22.69 15.46
C ASN A 21 9.68 -22.71 16.58
N SER A 22 9.53 -21.63 17.34
CA SER A 22 8.46 -21.51 18.33
C SER A 22 7.09 -21.22 17.70
N LEU A 23 7.06 -20.57 16.54
CA LEU A 23 5.83 -20.14 15.85
C LEU A 23 5.29 -21.21 14.90
N ILE A 24 6.18 -22.01 14.30
CA ILE A 24 5.83 -23.09 13.37
C ILE A 24 5.58 -24.36 14.19
N THR A 25 4.32 -24.73 14.34
CA THR A 25 3.91 -25.93 15.08
C THR A 25 3.12 -26.86 14.15
N LYS A 26 2.80 -28.08 14.62
CA LYS A 26 1.93 -29.00 13.85
C LYS A 26 0.55 -28.38 13.57
N ASP A 27 0.04 -27.60 14.52
CA ASP A 27 -1.26 -26.93 14.40
C ASP A 27 -1.18 -25.58 13.65
N ASN A 28 0.04 -25.04 13.50
CA ASN A 28 0.31 -23.82 12.73
C ASN A 28 1.52 -24.03 11.80
N PRO A 29 1.37 -24.83 10.72
CA PRO A 29 2.46 -25.12 9.81
C PRO A 29 2.80 -23.91 8.93
N LEU A 30 4.06 -23.80 8.52
CA LEU A 30 4.45 -22.86 7.47
C LEU A 30 3.86 -23.32 6.13
N THR A 31 2.87 -22.60 5.61
CA THR A 31 2.16 -22.98 4.38
C THR A 31 2.76 -22.32 3.13
N PRO A 32 2.62 -22.93 1.94
CA PRO A 32 2.98 -22.28 0.67
C PRO A 32 2.30 -20.91 0.49
N ASN A 33 1.07 -20.77 0.97
CA ASN A 33 0.34 -19.49 0.95
C ASN A 33 1.02 -18.43 1.83
N ALA A 34 1.52 -18.79 3.02
CA ALA A 34 2.25 -17.88 3.89
C ALA A 34 3.58 -17.44 3.25
N ILE A 35 4.30 -18.36 2.61
CA ILE A 35 5.54 -18.06 1.88
C ILE A 35 5.26 -17.09 0.72
N LEU A 36 4.24 -17.38 -0.11
CA LEU A 36 3.85 -16.50 -1.21
C LEU A 36 3.43 -15.11 -0.71
N THR A 37 2.70 -15.05 0.40
CA THR A 37 2.28 -13.78 1.02
C THR A 37 3.50 -12.95 1.46
N MET A 38 4.49 -13.59 2.10
CA MET A 38 5.73 -12.93 2.49
C MET A 38 6.54 -12.45 1.29
N ALA A 39 6.69 -13.29 0.25
CA ALA A 39 7.40 -12.93 -0.98
C ALA A 39 6.76 -11.72 -1.69
N LEU A 40 5.42 -11.67 -1.71
CA LEU A 40 4.69 -10.50 -2.22
C LEU A 40 5.06 -9.25 -1.42
N PHE A 41 5.04 -9.29 -0.08
CA PHE A 41 5.38 -8.13 0.74
C PHE A 41 6.81 -7.63 0.53
N ILE A 42 7.78 -8.54 0.43
CA ILE A 42 9.20 -8.17 0.18
C ILE A 42 9.38 -7.54 -1.20
N SER A 43 8.58 -7.95 -2.19
CA SER A 43 8.66 -7.44 -3.57
C SER A 43 7.99 -6.09 -3.77
N LEU A 44 7.29 -5.55 -2.76
CA LEU A 44 6.56 -4.30 -2.90
C LEU A 44 7.50 -3.09 -2.80
N PRO A 45 7.31 -2.06 -3.65
CA PRO A 45 8.06 -0.83 -3.50
C PRO A 45 7.63 -0.08 -2.23
N SER A 46 8.54 0.73 -1.69
CA SER A 46 8.42 1.36 -0.36
C SER A 46 7.25 2.35 -0.23
N ASP A 47 6.76 2.90 -1.35
CA ASP A 47 5.56 3.74 -1.42
C ASP A 47 4.26 2.93 -1.16
N TRP A 48 4.35 1.62 -0.97
CA TRP A 48 3.23 0.71 -0.68
C TRP A 48 3.10 0.31 0.78
N THR A 49 3.95 0.86 1.65
CA THR A 49 3.92 0.69 3.11
C THR A 49 2.54 0.84 3.75
N LEU A 50 1.72 1.82 3.32
CA LEU A 50 0.34 1.99 3.84
C LEU A 50 -0.56 0.78 3.55
N VAL A 51 -0.45 0.19 2.35
CA VAL A 51 -1.23 -0.99 1.96
C VAL A 51 -0.74 -2.22 2.73
N VAL A 52 0.58 -2.36 2.91
CA VAL A 52 1.17 -3.42 3.72
C VAL A 52 0.71 -3.33 5.17
N ASN A 53 0.75 -2.13 5.78
CA ASN A 53 0.34 -1.91 7.17
C ASN A 53 -1.14 -2.26 7.40
N ASN A 54 -2.02 -1.89 6.46
CA ASN A 54 -3.44 -2.23 6.54
C ASN A 54 -3.70 -3.74 6.37
N LEU A 55 -2.90 -4.42 5.55
CA LEU A 55 -2.99 -5.87 5.39
C LEU A 55 -2.50 -6.59 6.65
N MET A 56 -1.36 -6.18 7.21
CA MET A 56 -0.73 -6.74 8.42
C MET A 56 -1.64 -6.69 9.66
N GLN A 57 -2.55 -5.72 9.74
CA GLN A 57 -3.56 -5.64 10.81
C GLN A 57 -4.67 -6.70 10.70
N CYS A 58 -4.75 -7.46 9.60
CA CYS A 58 -5.70 -8.55 9.46
C CYS A 58 -5.09 -9.85 9.98
N ASN A 59 -5.72 -10.49 10.98
CA ASN A 59 -5.21 -11.72 11.61
C ASN A 59 -5.04 -12.93 10.65
N ASN A 60 -5.64 -12.92 9.46
CA ASN A 60 -5.54 -13.99 8.46
C ASN A 60 -5.40 -13.41 7.05
N ILE A 61 -4.15 -13.17 6.64
CA ILE A 61 -3.84 -12.65 5.31
C ILE A 61 -3.62 -13.83 4.37
N SER A 62 -4.58 -14.06 3.46
CA SER A 62 -4.35 -14.95 2.33
C SER A 62 -3.62 -14.20 1.20
N SER A 63 -2.81 -14.91 0.42
CA SER A 63 -2.14 -14.35 -0.75
C SER A 63 -3.14 -13.73 -1.73
N ALA A 64 -4.31 -14.35 -1.91
CA ALA A 64 -5.41 -13.82 -2.71
C ALA A 64 -5.90 -12.44 -2.22
N LYS A 65 -6.00 -12.24 -0.90
CA LYS A 65 -6.40 -10.95 -0.31
C LYS A 65 -5.34 -9.88 -0.55
N VAL A 66 -4.06 -10.24 -0.45
CA VAL A 66 -2.94 -9.35 -0.80
C VAL A 66 -3.01 -8.96 -2.27
N ILE A 67 -3.06 -9.94 -3.18
CA ILE A 67 -3.12 -9.69 -4.63
C ILE A 67 -4.26 -8.74 -4.98
N ARG A 68 -5.47 -8.96 -4.43
CA ARG A 68 -6.62 -8.10 -4.67
C ARG A 68 -6.41 -6.67 -4.15
N ALA A 69 -5.83 -6.51 -2.96
CA ALA A 69 -5.52 -5.20 -2.40
C ALA A 69 -4.48 -4.45 -3.26
N LEU A 70 -3.48 -5.17 -3.76
CA LEU A 70 -2.46 -4.62 -4.65
C LEU A 70 -3.04 -4.18 -6.00
N GLN A 71 -3.91 -5.00 -6.59
CA GLN A 71 -4.63 -4.64 -7.82
C GLN A 71 -5.47 -3.37 -7.63
N ASN A 72 -6.21 -3.29 -6.53
CA ASN A 72 -7.02 -2.11 -6.20
C ASN A 72 -6.18 -0.84 -5.97
N LYS A 73 -4.99 -0.97 -5.38
CA LYS A 73 -4.09 0.18 -5.24
C LYS A 73 -3.56 0.63 -6.61
N SER A 74 -3.15 -0.32 -7.46
CA SER A 74 -2.66 -0.05 -8.81
C SER A 74 -3.71 0.68 -9.65
N THR A 75 -4.97 0.26 -9.61
CA THR A 75 -6.06 0.92 -10.35
C THR A 75 -6.31 2.35 -9.85
N ARG A 76 -6.30 2.58 -8.53
CA ARG A 76 -6.41 3.92 -7.94
C ARG A 76 -5.27 4.86 -8.32
N GLN A 77 -4.04 4.34 -8.37
CA GLN A 77 -2.88 5.14 -8.78
C GLN A 77 -3.00 5.55 -10.26
N LYS A 78 -3.42 4.61 -11.13
CA LYS A 78 -3.65 4.89 -12.55
C LYS A 78 -4.77 5.91 -12.76
N SER A 79 -5.88 5.81 -12.03
CA SER A 79 -6.98 6.78 -12.15
C SER A 79 -6.60 8.16 -11.61
N SER A 80 -5.86 8.23 -10.50
CA SER A 80 -5.37 9.50 -9.95
C SER A 80 -4.39 10.19 -10.91
N HIS A 81 -3.53 9.42 -11.59
CA HIS A 81 -2.59 9.96 -12.57
C HIS A 81 -3.29 10.41 -13.87
N LEU A 82 -4.46 9.86 -14.19
CA LEU A 82 -5.30 10.37 -15.29
C LEU A 82 -5.89 11.74 -14.93
N HIS A 83 -6.45 11.89 -13.73
CA HIS A 83 -7.03 13.16 -13.28
C HIS A 83 -6.03 14.32 -13.22
N THR A 84 -4.76 14.08 -12.87
CA THR A 84 -3.75 15.16 -12.83
C THR A 84 -3.44 15.75 -14.21
N LYS A 85 -3.71 15.04 -15.32
CA LYS A 85 -3.48 15.58 -16.67
C LYS A 85 -4.62 16.44 -17.20
N ASP A 86 -5.82 16.32 -16.64
CA ASP A 86 -7.02 17.00 -17.16
C ASP A 86 -7.42 18.26 -16.36
N PHE A 87 -6.78 18.55 -15.23
CA PHE A 87 -7.09 19.74 -14.41
C PHE A 87 -6.18 20.96 -14.63
N ALA A 88 -5.21 20.91 -15.57
CA ALA A 88 -4.40 22.08 -15.90
C ALA A 88 -5.11 23.12 -16.79
N SER A 89 -6.40 22.94 -17.12
CA SER A 89 -7.13 23.84 -18.00
C SER A 89 -8.55 24.16 -17.49
N ALA A 90 -8.65 24.87 -16.35
CA ALA A 90 -9.83 25.69 -16.03
C ALA A 90 -9.60 26.51 -14.76
N SER A 91 -8.82 27.60 -14.84
CA SER A 91 -8.97 28.75 -13.94
C SER A 91 -8.38 29.99 -14.59
N LYS A 92 -9.14 30.57 -15.52
CA LYS A 92 -9.06 32.00 -15.81
C LYS A 92 -10.45 32.52 -16.14
N ALA A 93 -11.19 32.86 -15.09
CA ALA A 93 -12.36 33.72 -15.18
C ALA A 93 -12.09 34.96 -14.33
N THR A 94 -11.57 36.02 -14.96
CA THR A 94 -11.62 37.37 -14.40
C THR A 94 -12.79 38.08 -15.06
N MET A 95 -13.72 38.51 -14.22
CA MET A 95 -14.97 39.17 -14.58
C MET A 95 -14.74 40.53 -15.26
N THR A 96 -15.47 40.80 -16.33
CA THR A 96 -15.83 42.18 -16.74
C THR A 96 -17.28 42.24 -17.21
N THR A 97 -18.11 42.76 -16.30
CA THR A 97 -19.24 43.68 -16.48
C THR A 97 -20.32 43.44 -17.55
N SER A 98 -21.55 43.38 -17.01
CA SER A 98 -22.81 43.92 -17.55
C SER A 98 -23.51 43.14 -18.68
N ASP A 99 -24.56 42.38 -18.34
CA ASP A 99 -25.89 42.68 -18.88
C ASP A 99 -27.03 41.89 -18.21
N LYS A 100 -28.18 42.56 -18.09
CA LYS A 100 -29.42 42.15 -17.41
C LYS A 100 -29.93 40.77 -17.83
N LYS A 101 -30.04 39.82 -16.88
CA LYS A 101 -31.13 38.81 -16.87
C LYS A 101 -31.63 38.55 -15.46
N ARG A 102 -32.90 38.91 -15.25
CA ARG A 102 -33.74 38.70 -14.07
C ARG A 102 -33.82 37.20 -13.75
N CYS A 103 -33.42 36.81 -12.53
CA CYS A 103 -33.57 35.43 -12.05
C CYS A 103 -35.02 35.18 -11.60
N THR A 104 -35.70 34.19 -12.17
CA THR A 104 -37.11 33.85 -11.90
C THR A 104 -37.29 32.84 -10.75
N PHE A 105 -36.28 32.61 -9.91
CA PHE A 105 -36.31 31.57 -8.88
C PHE A 105 -35.95 31.98 -7.45
N CYS A 106 -35.87 33.27 -7.15
CA CYS A 106 -35.76 33.73 -5.76
C CYS A 106 -37.16 34.14 -5.26
N LYS A 107 -37.71 33.36 -4.33
CA LYS A 107 -38.96 33.63 -3.59
C LYS A 107 -38.61 34.30 -2.27
#